data_AF-A0A7C5JJD4-F1
#
_entry.id   AF-A0A7C5JJD4-F1
#
_cell.length_a   1.000
_cell.length_b   1.000
_cell.length_c   1.000
_cell.angle_alpha   90.00
_cell.angle_beta   90.00
_cell.angle_gamma   90.00
#
_symmetry.space_group_name_H-M   'P 1'
#
loop_
_entity.id
_entity.type
_entity.pdbx_description
1 polymer ?
#
loop_
_entity_poly.entity_id
_entity_poly.type
_entity_poly.pdbx_seq_one_letter_code
_entity_poly.pdbx_strand_id
1 'polypeptide(L)' 'MIENNGMGKLVISLDAEIAWGRIDLANREIFYPLFENTQRVMKRLLDLFDKYDVPVTWAIVGRLVEPKSNFNK' A
#
# COMPACT_ATOMS: atom_id res chain seq x y z
N MET A 1 33.42 20.61 -19.01
CA MET A 1 33.09 19.61 -17.96
C MET A 1 31.83 20.13 -17.29
N ILE A 2 30.70 19.44 -17.42
CA ILE A 2 29.46 19.83 -16.74
C ILE A 2 29.57 19.25 -15.32
N GLU A 3 29.61 20.13 -14.31
CA GLU A 3 29.57 19.74 -12.92
C GLU A 3 28.24 19.04 -12.62
N ASN A 4 28.32 17.80 -12.12
CA ASN A 4 27.18 17.10 -11.54
C ASN A 4 26.83 17.79 -10.21
N ASN A 5 25.97 18.80 -10.23
CA ASN A 5 25.23 19.24 -9.04
C ASN A 5 24.44 18.02 -8.55
N GLY A 6 24.87 17.43 -7.43
CA GLY A 6 24.46 16.09 -6.98
C GLY A 6 22.98 15.79 -7.18
N MET A 7 22.67 14.87 -8.09
CA MET A 7 21.31 14.50 -8.42
C MET A 7 20.66 13.77 -7.23
N GLY A 8 19.69 14.42 -6.60
CA GLY A 8 18.90 13.82 -5.53
C GLY A 8 18.06 12.63 -6.05
N LYS A 9 17.90 11.60 -5.23
CA LYS A 9 17.03 10.46 -5.54
C LYS A 9 15.73 10.61 -4.75
N LEU A 10 14.59 10.42 -5.43
CA LEU A 10 13.28 10.26 -4.80
C LEU A 10 12.94 8.77 -4.80
N VAL A 11 12.59 8.23 -3.64
CA VAL A 11 12.13 6.85 -3.47
C VAL A 11 10.74 6.90 -2.84
N ILE A 12 9.79 6.19 -3.43
CA ILE A 12 8.43 6.07 -2.92
C ILE A 12 8.20 4.61 -2.52
N SER A 13 7.96 4.38 -1.23
CA SER A 13 7.57 3.10 -0.65
C SER A 13 6.25 3.24 0.07
N LEU A 14 5.33 2.32 -0.18
CA LEU A 14 3.98 2.33 0.39
C LEU A 14 3.73 1.03 1.15
N ASP A 15 3.29 1.15 2.40
CA ASP A 15 2.84 0.02 3.21
C ASP A 15 1.38 -0.30 2.88
N ALA A 16 1.13 -1.49 2.36
CA ALA A 16 -0.20 -2.00 2.04
C ALA A 16 -0.69 -2.92 3.16
N GLU A 17 -1.20 -2.29 4.22
CA GLU A 17 -1.75 -2.96 5.41
C GLU A 17 -3.27 -3.05 5.39
N ILE A 18 -3.95 -2.08 4.76
CA ILE A 18 -5.40 -1.87 4.82
C ILE A 18 -5.85 -1.75 6.30
N ALA A 19 -6.37 -2.82 6.89
CA ALA A 19 -6.81 -2.86 8.29
C ALA A 19 -5.86 -3.67 9.18
N TRP A 20 -4.76 -4.21 8.61
CA TRP A 20 -3.77 -4.95 9.37
C TRP A 20 -3.20 -4.12 10.53
N GLY A 21 -2.92 -4.76 11.66
CA GLY A 21 -2.60 -4.08 12.92
C GLY A 21 -3.82 -3.59 13.73
N ARG A 22 -5.03 -3.56 13.14
CA ARG A 22 -6.29 -3.30 13.86
C ARG A 22 -7.25 -4.48 13.90
N ILE A 23 -6.96 -5.55 13.17
CA ILE A 23 -7.87 -6.69 13.03
C ILE A 23 -8.15 -7.40 14.37
N ASP A 24 -7.16 -7.35 15.28
CA ASP A 24 -7.19 -8.04 16.58
C ASP A 24 -7.83 -7.19 17.69
N LEU A 25 -8.27 -5.96 17.38
CA LEU A 25 -8.93 -5.09 18.33
C LEU A 25 -10.39 -5.52 18.53
N ALA A 26 -10.82 -5.60 19.80
CA ALA A 26 -12.19 -6.02 20.16
C ALA A 26 -13.29 -5.14 19.54
N ASN A 27 -12.99 -3.86 19.26
CA ASN A 27 -13.91 -2.89 18.69
C ASN A 27 -13.54 -2.52 17.24
N ARG A 28 -12.87 -3.40 16.48
CA ARG A 28 -12.34 -3.10 15.14
C ARG A 28 -13.35 -2.51 14.14
N GLU A 29 -14.64 -2.83 14.29
CA GLU A 29 -15.70 -2.36 13.39
C GLU A 29 -15.84 -0.83 13.39
N ILE A 30 -15.50 -0.15 14.49
CA ILE A 30 -15.53 1.32 14.55
C ILE A 30 -14.56 1.97 13.56
N PHE A 31 -13.55 1.22 13.11
CA PHE A 31 -12.53 1.70 12.18
C PHE A 31 -12.84 1.33 10.72
N TYR A 32 -13.86 0.51 10.43
CA TYR A 32 -14.19 0.12 9.05
C TYR A 32 -14.44 1.30 8.10
N PRO A 33 -15.11 2.39 8.52
CA PRO A 33 -15.26 3.56 7.65
C PRO A 33 -13.92 4.19 7.21
N LEU A 34 -12.84 3.99 7.97
CA LEU A 34 -11.51 4.50 7.62
C LEU A 34 -10.88 3.74 6.44
N PHE A 35 -11.30 2.50 6.19
CA PHE A 35 -10.70 1.61 5.20
C PHE A 35 -11.57 1.35 3.98
N GLU A 36 -12.83 1.78 4.01
CA GLU A 36 -13.82 1.55 2.95
C GLU A 36 -13.32 2.01 1.57
N ASN A 37 -12.56 3.10 1.54
CA ASN A 37 -12.02 3.67 0.31
C ASN A 37 -10.62 3.18 -0.07
N THR A 38 -9.96 2.37 0.77
CA THR A 38 -8.55 2.00 0.59
C THR A 38 -8.32 1.30 -0.75
N GLN A 39 -9.16 0.34 -1.13
CA GLN A 39 -9.02 -0.36 -2.41
C GLN A 39 -9.15 0.59 -3.61
N ARG A 40 -10.08 1.56 -3.54
CA ARG A 40 -10.28 2.57 -4.58
C ARG A 40 -9.07 3.51 -4.67
N VAL A 41 -8.51 3.91 -3.54
CA VAL A 41 -7.31 4.76 -3.48
C VAL A 41 -6.10 4.02 -4.03
N MET A 42 -5.89 2.75 -3.66
CA MET A 42 -4.79 1.94 -4.18
C MET A 42 -4.83 1.83 -5.70
N LYS A 43 -6.00 1.56 -6.30
CA LYS A 43 -6.16 1.53 -7.76
C LYS A 43 -5.77 2.86 -8.41
N ARG A 44 -6.24 3.99 -7.85
CA ARG A 44 -5.90 5.33 -8.35
C ARG A 44 -4.41 5.66 -8.23
N LEU A 45 -3.75 5.16 -7.18
CA LEU A 45 -2.30 5.32 -7.02
C LEU A 45 -1.55 4.50 -8.07
N LEU A 46 -1.97 3.26 -8.33
CA LEU A 46 -1.40 2.45 -9.42
C LEU A 46 -1.54 3.16 -10.77
N ASP A 47 -2.73 3.65 -11.10
CA ASP A 47 -2.98 4.41 -12.34
C ASP A 47 -2.11 5.68 -12.42
N LEU A 48 -1.89 6.36 -11.28
CA LEU A 48 -1.07 7.55 -11.21
C LEU A 48 0.41 7.25 -11.46
N PHE A 49 0.95 6.23 -10.80
CA PHE A 49 2.35 5.86 -10.97
C PHE A 49 2.64 5.31 -12.36
N ASP A 50 1.72 4.53 -12.94
CA ASP A 50 1.78 4.05 -14.32
C ASP A 50 1.76 5.22 -15.32
N LYS A 51 0.84 6.18 -15.15
CA LYS A 51 0.73 7.37 -16.01
C LYS A 51 2.02 8.18 -16.10
N TYR A 52 2.78 8.26 -15.02
CA TYR A 52 4.00 9.07 -14.94
C TYR A 52 5.29 8.25 -15.00
N ASP A 53 5.20 6.93 -15.26
CA ASP A 53 6.35 6.00 -15.27
C ASP A 53 7.21 6.12 -14.00
N VAL A 54 6.56 6.26 -12.84
CA VAL A 54 7.22 6.44 -11.55
C VAL A 54 7.41 5.08 -10.88
N PRO A 55 8.65 4.64 -10.62
CA PRO A 55 8.89 3.41 -9.90
C PRO A 55 8.47 3.56 -8.43
N VAL A 56 7.69 2.61 -7.93
CA VAL A 56 7.23 2.55 -6.55
C VAL A 56 7.36 1.15 -5.98
N THR A 57 7.63 1.06 -4.68
CA THR A 57 7.66 -0.22 -3.95
C THR A 57 6.42 -0.35 -3.07
N TRP A 58 5.74 -1.50 -3.15
CA TRP A 58 4.62 -1.83 -2.27
C TRP A 58 5.04 -2.91 -1.27
N ALA A 59 5.08 -2.56 0.01
CA ALA A 59 5.26 -3.53 1.08
C ALA A 59 3.89 -4.11 1.47
N ILE A 60 3.59 -5.30 0.94
CA ILE A 60 2.28 -5.94 1.10
C ILE A 60 2.31 -6.89 2.30
N VAL A 61 1.36 -6.75 3.21
CA VAL A 61 1.22 -7.73 4.30
C VAL A 61 0.79 -9.10 3.76
N GLY A 62 1.45 -10.17 4.20
CA GLY A 62 1.25 -11.53 3.68
C GLY A 62 -0.22 -11.96 3.65
N ARG A 63 -1.00 -11.61 4.69
CA ARG A 63 -2.43 -11.95 4.77
C ARG A 63 -3.25 -11.47 3.57
N LEU A 64 -2.89 -10.37 2.91
CA LEU A 64 -3.63 -9.85 1.76
C LEU A 64 -3.46 -10.69 0.50
N VAL A 65 -2.39 -11.48 0.41
CA VAL A 65 -2.06 -12.31 -0.76
C VAL A 65 -2.14 -13.81 -0.46
N GLU A 66 -2.54 -14.18 0.76
CA GLU A 66 -2.67 -15.57 1.15
C GLU A 66 -3.80 -16.28 0.38
N PRO A 67 -3.60 -17.56 0.00
CA PRO A 67 -4.65 -18.36 -0.63
C PRO A 67 -5.88 -18.47 0.26
N LYS A 68 -7.06 -18.42 -0.35
CA LYS A 68 -8.34 -18.54 0.37
C LYS A 68 -8.50 -19.83 1.18
N SER A 69 -7.77 -20.88 0.82
CA SER A 69 -7.73 -22.14 1.56
C SER A 69 -7.27 -21.99 3.02
N ASN A 70 -6.60 -20.88 3.36
CA ASN A 70 -5.99 -20.68 4.67
C ASN A 70 -6.86 -19.86 5.64
N PHE A 71 -8.05 -19.40 5.24
CA PHE A 71 -8.95 -18.60 6.10
C PHE A 71 -9.79 -19.43 7.09
N ASN A 72 -9.81 -20.76 6.95
CA ASN A 72 -10.65 -21.67 7.74
C ASN A 72 -9.87 -22.50 8.76
N LYS A 73 -8.70 -22.03 9.21
CA LYS A 73 -7.95 -22.64 10.33
C LYS A 73 -8.08 -21.80 11.59
#